data_AF-A0A8J5T3B6-F1
#
_entry.id   AF-A0A8J5T3B6-F1
#
_cell.length_a   1.000
_cell.length_b   1.000
_cell.length_c   1.000
_cell.angle_alpha   90.00
_cell.angle_beta   90.00
_cell.angle_gamma   90.00
#
_symmetry.space_group_name_H-M   'P 1'
#
loop_
_entity.id
_entity.type
_entity.pdbx_description
1 polymer ?
#
loop_
_entity_poly.entity_id
_entity_poly.type
_entity_poly.pdbx_seq_one_letter_code
_entity_poly.pdbx_strand_id
1 'polypeptide(L)'
;MRPTVSRVAFASGLLAPRAVGASLVTTRCTSSSAASPSIAAASATYDHASFVKEIAATDPPEHLHSLLNLLQARGEMLVSPGAKRGLIPLVVPLSESPAGNLTSLLRWPTAPSGMEMPVVEVRNHGLWLMAKNVNQYIHRMLVEADISGYGDDVWSAVGDAGENFYTKGDFKESQMADVDAYLLKKVGLFPDVIERKTSLHLEKGDHVSALITGEFYTRDHFPGFGRPFMFNSEVLRRVGRTTEAKDSARVALKSPWWTLGCRYEVWSLLL
;
A
#
# COMPACT_ATOMS: atom_id res chain seq x y z
N MET A 1 22.38 -55.37 22.08
CA MET A 1 21.56 -56.43 21.47
C MET A 1 20.59 -55.78 20.50
N ARG A 2 20.77 -56.01 19.19
CA ARG A 2 19.82 -55.66 18.12
C ARG A 2 18.89 -56.86 17.88
N PRO A 3 17.66 -56.61 17.44
CA PRO A 3 17.09 -57.42 16.35
C PRO A 3 16.51 -56.52 15.24
N THR A 4 17.04 -56.63 14.03
CA THR A 4 16.57 -57.42 12.87
C THR A 4 15.38 -56.80 12.12
N VAL A 5 15.73 -56.33 10.93
CA VAL A 5 14.88 -55.84 9.84
C VAL A 5 13.99 -56.97 9.33
N SER A 6 12.71 -56.68 9.07
CA SER A 6 11.88 -57.52 8.19
C SER A 6 11.29 -56.65 7.08
N ARG A 7 11.70 -56.95 5.85
CA ARG A 7 11.15 -56.44 4.60
C ARG A 7 9.94 -57.30 4.23
N VAL A 8 8.80 -56.67 3.95
CA VAL A 8 7.69 -57.33 3.26
C VAL A 8 7.38 -56.54 2.00
N ALA A 9 7.54 -57.24 0.87
CA ALA A 9 7.24 -56.79 -0.47
C ALA A 9 5.72 -56.69 -0.66
N PHE A 10 5.26 -55.59 -1.28
CA PHE A 10 3.92 -55.53 -1.85
C PHE A 10 4.02 -55.53 -3.37
N ALA A 11 3.30 -56.48 -3.96
CA ALA A 11 3.32 -56.82 -5.37
C ALA A 11 2.56 -55.79 -6.21
N SER A 12 3.14 -55.49 -7.38
CA SER A 12 2.52 -54.76 -8.47
C SER A 12 1.39 -55.58 -9.11
N GLY A 13 0.18 -55.03 -9.11
CA GLY A 13 -0.94 -55.51 -9.92
C GLY A 13 -1.18 -54.56 -11.08
N LEU A 14 -0.71 -54.94 -12.27
CA LEU A 14 -1.02 -54.31 -13.56
C LEU A 14 -2.49 -54.62 -13.93
N LEU A 15 -3.29 -53.58 -14.15
CA LEU A 15 -4.57 -53.67 -14.85
C LEU A 15 -4.59 -52.61 -15.96
N ALA A 16 -4.58 -53.10 -17.20
CA ALA A 16 -4.68 -52.32 -18.42
C ALA A 16 -6.11 -51.77 -18.62
N PRO A 17 -6.28 -50.60 -19.27
CA PRO A 17 -7.60 -50.07 -19.61
C PRO A 17 -8.12 -50.64 -20.93
N ARG A 18 -9.41 -51.01 -20.95
CA ARG A 18 -10.19 -51.34 -22.16
C ARG A 18 -10.69 -50.06 -22.81
N ALA A 19 -10.40 -49.89 -24.10
CA ALA A 19 -10.95 -48.87 -24.97
C ALA A 19 -12.25 -49.35 -25.63
N VAL A 20 -13.33 -48.57 -25.55
CA VAL A 20 -14.45 -48.54 -26.52
C VAL A 20 -15.17 -47.19 -26.40
N GLY A 21 -15.41 -46.51 -27.53
CA GLY A 21 -16.49 -45.51 -27.64
C GLY A 21 -16.06 -44.12 -28.11
N ALA A 22 -15.83 -43.96 -29.41
CA ALA A 22 -15.71 -42.65 -30.04
C ALA A 22 -17.07 -41.93 -30.03
N SER A 23 -17.12 -40.75 -29.39
CA SER A 23 -18.22 -39.79 -29.52
C SER A 23 -17.64 -38.45 -29.94
N LEU A 24 -17.81 -38.10 -31.21
CA LEU A 24 -17.50 -36.80 -31.78
C LEU A 24 -18.49 -35.77 -31.21
N VAL A 25 -18.11 -35.11 -30.12
CA VAL A 25 -18.77 -33.89 -29.65
C VAL A 25 -17.96 -32.70 -30.15
N THR A 26 -18.54 -31.99 -31.09
CA THR A 26 -18.03 -30.75 -31.68
C THR A 26 -17.88 -29.69 -30.60
N THR A 27 -16.68 -29.52 -30.06
CA THR A 27 -16.32 -28.38 -29.21
C THR A 27 -16.35 -27.12 -30.08
N ARG A 28 -17.44 -26.36 -29.98
CA ARG A 28 -17.49 -24.96 -30.40
C ARG A 28 -16.46 -24.21 -29.56
N CYS A 29 -15.31 -23.89 -30.16
CA CYS A 29 -14.40 -22.90 -29.64
C CYS A 29 -15.14 -21.56 -29.60
N THR A 30 -15.65 -21.16 -28.43
CA THR A 30 -15.93 -19.75 -28.17
C THR A 30 -14.59 -19.03 -28.18
N SER A 31 -14.34 -18.33 -29.28
CA SER A 31 -13.26 -17.36 -29.41
C SER A 31 -13.42 -16.32 -28.32
N SER A 32 -12.69 -16.47 -27.20
CA SER A 32 -12.43 -15.39 -26.28
C SER A 32 -11.56 -14.39 -27.03
N SER A 33 -12.20 -13.36 -27.58
CA SER A 33 -11.49 -12.22 -28.15
C SER A 33 -10.63 -11.64 -27.03
N ALA A 34 -9.31 -11.74 -27.16
CA ALA A 34 -8.39 -11.05 -26.26
C ALA A 34 -8.71 -9.56 -26.38
N ALA A 35 -9.32 -9.00 -25.34
CA ALA A 35 -9.63 -7.58 -25.31
C ALA A 35 -8.31 -6.81 -25.44
N SER A 36 -8.30 -5.75 -26.26
CA SER A 36 -7.16 -4.86 -26.33
C SER A 36 -6.83 -4.31 -24.93
N PRO A 37 -5.55 -4.12 -24.58
CA PRO A 37 -5.15 -3.67 -23.24
C PRO A 37 -5.83 -2.35 -22.83
N SER A 38 -6.15 -1.48 -23.79
CA SER A 38 -6.91 -0.24 -23.57
C SER A 38 -8.36 -0.47 -23.11
N ILE A 39 -9.05 -1.48 -23.64
CA ILE A 39 -10.44 -1.81 -23.27
C ILE A 39 -10.47 -2.42 -21.86
N ALA A 40 -9.49 -3.28 -21.55
CA ALA A 40 -9.37 -3.88 -20.21
C ALA A 40 -9.09 -2.83 -19.13
N ALA A 41 -8.20 -1.86 -19.40
CA ALA A 41 -7.89 -0.77 -18.48
C ALA A 41 -9.08 0.19 -18.27
N ALA A 42 -9.82 0.52 -19.34
CA ALA A 42 -11.04 1.32 -19.27
C ALA A 42 -12.13 0.61 -18.45
N SER A 43 -12.32 -0.70 -18.66
CA SER A 43 -13.24 -1.52 -17.88
C SER A 43 -12.86 -1.55 -16.40
N ALA A 44 -11.58 -1.79 -16.08
CA ALA A 44 -11.11 -1.81 -14.71
C ALA A 44 -11.35 -0.47 -14.00
N THR A 45 -11.12 0.65 -14.69
CA THR A 45 -11.36 1.98 -14.15
C THR A 45 -12.84 2.22 -13.84
N TYR A 46 -13.72 1.86 -14.77
CA TYR A 46 -15.16 1.95 -14.57
C TYR A 46 -15.60 1.10 -13.37
N ASP A 47 -15.12 -0.13 -13.27
CA ASP A 47 -15.47 -1.04 -12.17
C ASP A 47 -15.06 -0.46 -10.81
N HIS A 48 -13.87 0.12 -10.71
CA HIS A 48 -13.40 0.77 -9.48
C HIS A 48 -14.21 2.02 -9.14
N ALA A 49 -14.45 2.91 -10.12
CA ALA A 49 -15.22 4.13 -9.90
C ALA A 49 -16.67 3.81 -9.48
N SER A 50 -17.33 2.88 -10.18
CA SER A 50 -18.68 2.41 -9.83
C SER A 50 -18.70 1.77 -8.45
N PHE A 51 -17.71 0.94 -8.09
CA PHE A 51 -17.62 0.35 -6.77
C PHE A 51 -17.49 1.42 -5.66
N VAL A 52 -16.64 2.42 -5.86
CA VAL A 52 -16.47 3.51 -4.87
C VAL A 52 -17.78 4.27 -4.69
N LYS A 53 -18.46 4.60 -5.80
CA LYS A 53 -19.72 5.33 -5.77
C LYS A 53 -20.86 4.54 -5.14
N GLU A 54 -21.06 3.30 -5.58
CA GLU A 54 -22.26 2.51 -5.26
C GLU A 54 -22.09 1.70 -3.98
N ILE A 55 -20.89 1.18 -3.71
CA ILE A 55 -20.64 0.28 -2.57
C ILE A 55 -19.93 1.01 -1.43
N ALA A 56 -18.91 1.82 -1.72
CA ALA A 56 -18.22 2.60 -0.68
C ALA A 56 -19.01 3.86 -0.26
N ALA A 57 -20.06 4.21 -1.02
CA ALA A 57 -20.96 5.33 -0.78
C ALA A 57 -20.22 6.66 -0.63
N THR A 58 -19.27 6.92 -1.53
CA THR A 58 -18.46 8.14 -1.57
C THR A 58 -18.10 8.48 -3.02
N ASP A 59 -17.66 9.71 -3.28
CA ASP A 59 -17.29 10.13 -4.62
C ASP A 59 -15.95 9.49 -5.03
N PRO A 60 -15.85 8.90 -6.23
CA PRO A 60 -14.59 8.41 -6.75
C PRO A 60 -13.54 9.52 -6.83
N PRO A 61 -12.28 9.27 -6.45
CA PRO A 61 -11.21 10.23 -6.64
C PRO A 61 -11.06 10.64 -8.12
N GLU A 62 -10.88 11.93 -8.38
CA GLU A 62 -10.81 12.51 -9.73
C GLU A 62 -9.81 11.77 -10.64
N HIS A 63 -8.59 11.54 -10.14
CA HIS A 63 -7.50 10.92 -10.90
C HIS A 63 -7.35 9.42 -10.66
N LEU A 64 -8.44 8.72 -10.28
CA LEU A 64 -8.41 7.28 -10.04
C LEU A 64 -7.93 6.50 -11.27
N HIS A 65 -8.35 6.91 -12.47
CA HIS A 65 -7.89 6.28 -13.71
C HIS A 65 -6.37 6.37 -13.88
N SER A 66 -5.81 7.58 -13.75
CA SER A 66 -4.37 7.82 -13.84
C SER A 66 -3.59 7.04 -12.78
N LEU A 67 -4.14 6.89 -11.57
CA LEU A 67 -3.54 6.04 -10.54
C LEU A 67 -3.49 4.56 -10.96
N LEU A 68 -4.58 3.99 -11.48
CA LEU A 68 -4.61 2.59 -11.91
C LEU A 68 -3.59 2.32 -13.02
N ASN A 69 -3.52 3.21 -14.02
CA ASN A 69 -2.53 3.11 -15.09
C ASN A 69 -1.09 3.21 -14.54
N LEU A 70 -0.85 4.16 -13.61
CA LEU A 70 0.44 4.32 -12.96
C LEU A 70 0.88 3.06 -12.22
N LEU A 71 -0.04 2.42 -11.48
CA LEU A 71 0.26 1.18 -10.74
C LEU A 71 0.61 0.05 -11.71
N GLN A 72 -0.10 -0.08 -12.84
CA GLN A 72 0.25 -1.03 -13.88
C GLN A 72 1.61 -0.75 -14.53
N ALA A 73 1.93 0.51 -14.81
CA ALA A 73 3.23 0.91 -15.37
C ALA A 73 4.40 0.60 -14.42
N ARG A 74 4.15 0.57 -13.10
CA ARG A 74 5.10 0.12 -12.09
C ARG A 74 5.23 -1.41 -11.99
N GLY A 75 4.51 -2.15 -12.83
CA GLY A 75 4.51 -3.61 -12.83
C GLY A 75 3.61 -4.22 -11.75
N GLU A 76 2.69 -3.46 -11.16
CA GLU A 76 1.70 -3.98 -10.23
C GLU A 76 0.52 -4.60 -11.00
N MET A 77 -0.06 -5.67 -10.45
CA MET A 77 -1.21 -6.34 -11.05
C MET A 77 -2.50 -5.71 -10.52
N LEU A 78 -3.39 -5.24 -11.40
CA LEU A 78 -4.68 -4.71 -10.95
C LEU A 78 -5.54 -5.81 -10.29
N VAL A 79 -6.22 -5.42 -9.22
CA VAL A 79 -7.08 -6.30 -8.43
C VAL A 79 -8.51 -5.78 -8.51
N SER A 80 -9.49 -6.68 -8.56
CA SER A 80 -10.90 -6.27 -8.55
C SER A 80 -11.25 -5.56 -7.23
N PRO A 81 -12.01 -4.44 -7.25
CA PRO A 81 -12.41 -3.75 -6.02
C PRO A 81 -13.30 -4.61 -5.11
N GLY A 82 -13.91 -5.68 -5.66
CA GLY A 82 -14.69 -6.68 -4.93
C GLY A 82 -13.85 -7.79 -4.27
N ALA A 83 -12.55 -7.88 -4.52
CA ALA A 83 -11.66 -8.90 -3.98
C ALA A 83 -11.30 -8.65 -2.50
N LYS A 84 -12.32 -8.62 -1.63
CA LYS A 84 -12.22 -8.22 -0.21
C LYS A 84 -11.93 -9.38 0.76
N ARG A 85 -11.72 -10.59 0.26
CA ARG A 85 -11.55 -11.77 1.12
C ARG A 85 -10.31 -11.63 1.99
N GLY A 86 -10.49 -11.62 3.31
CA GLY A 86 -9.39 -11.47 4.27
C GLY A 86 -8.87 -10.04 4.43
N LEU A 87 -9.52 -9.05 3.81
CA LEU A 87 -9.16 -7.64 3.94
C LEU A 87 -10.05 -6.92 4.95
N ILE A 88 -9.55 -5.79 5.45
CA ILE A 88 -10.34 -4.86 6.27
C ILE A 88 -11.50 -4.36 5.38
N PRO A 89 -12.78 -4.44 5.82
CA PRO A 89 -13.95 -4.17 4.96
C PRO A 89 -13.96 -2.79 4.28
N LEU A 90 -13.29 -1.81 4.90
CA LEU A 90 -13.18 -0.42 4.51
C LEU A 90 -12.17 -0.18 3.38
N VAL A 91 -11.39 -1.19 3.05
CA VAL A 91 -10.38 -1.13 2.00
C VAL A 91 -11.03 -1.47 0.66
N VAL A 92 -10.67 -0.69 -0.36
CA VAL A 92 -11.00 -0.95 -1.77
C VAL A 92 -9.67 -1.26 -2.47
N PRO A 93 -9.37 -2.54 -2.77
CA PRO A 93 -8.11 -2.91 -3.42
C PRO A 93 -8.02 -2.29 -4.82
N LEU A 94 -6.80 -1.92 -5.21
CA LEU A 94 -6.47 -1.37 -6.53
C LEU A 94 -5.50 -2.30 -7.28
N SER A 95 -4.39 -2.64 -6.63
CA SER A 95 -3.33 -3.44 -7.23
C SER A 95 -2.57 -4.26 -6.18
N GLU A 96 -1.89 -5.29 -6.66
CA GLU A 96 -0.94 -6.09 -5.91
C GLU A 96 0.45 -5.88 -6.46
N SER A 97 1.37 -5.47 -5.57
CA SER A 97 2.79 -5.33 -5.90
C SER A 97 3.46 -6.70 -6.09
N PRO A 98 4.61 -6.78 -6.77
CA PRO A 98 5.39 -8.03 -6.89
C PRO A 98 5.79 -8.65 -5.54
N ALA A 99 5.81 -7.86 -4.46
CA ALA A 99 6.08 -8.32 -3.10
C ALA A 99 4.84 -8.91 -2.39
N GLY A 100 3.66 -8.88 -3.03
CA GLY A 100 2.40 -9.36 -2.47
C GLY A 100 1.68 -8.36 -1.55
N ASN A 101 2.15 -7.10 -1.47
CA ASN A 101 1.43 -6.05 -0.76
C ASN A 101 0.32 -5.47 -1.66
N LEU A 102 -0.83 -5.15 -1.07
CA LEU A 102 -1.95 -4.57 -1.79
C LEU A 102 -1.97 -3.04 -1.64
N THR A 103 -1.84 -2.33 -2.75
CA THR A 103 -2.15 -0.90 -2.81
C THR A 103 -3.67 -0.74 -2.91
N SER A 104 -4.24 0.15 -2.11
CA SER A 104 -5.69 0.25 -1.94
C SER A 104 -6.14 1.68 -1.61
N LEU A 105 -7.42 1.98 -1.84
CA LEU A 105 -8.09 3.14 -1.25
C LEU A 105 -8.71 2.75 0.10
N LEU A 106 -8.73 3.69 1.04
CA LEU A 106 -9.39 3.49 2.32
C LEU A 106 -10.63 4.39 2.44
N ARG A 107 -11.80 3.76 2.57
CA ARG A 107 -13.04 4.44 2.95
C ARG A 107 -13.02 4.67 4.46
N TRP A 108 -12.46 5.80 4.89
CA TRP A 108 -12.36 6.10 6.32
C TRP A 108 -13.76 6.27 6.95
N PRO A 109 -14.10 5.57 8.06
CA PRO A 109 -15.47 5.58 8.60
C PRO A 109 -15.91 6.93 9.17
N THR A 110 -14.98 7.64 9.81
CA THR A 110 -15.24 8.90 10.52
C THR A 110 -14.48 10.04 9.85
N ALA A 111 -14.55 10.10 8.51
CA ALA A 111 -13.75 11.03 7.73
C ALA A 111 -14.18 12.46 8.07
N PRO A 112 -13.26 13.35 8.49
CA PRO A 112 -13.58 14.76 8.62
C PRO A 112 -14.12 15.31 7.29
N SER A 113 -14.96 16.35 7.37
CA SER A 113 -15.45 17.02 6.17
C SER A 113 -14.29 17.50 5.30
N GLY A 114 -14.31 17.17 4.01
CA GLY A 114 -13.25 17.50 3.06
C GLY A 114 -12.04 16.55 3.07
N MET A 115 -12.03 15.50 3.89
CA MET A 115 -11.02 14.44 3.79
C MET A 115 -11.34 13.52 2.61
N GLU A 116 -10.46 13.53 1.61
CA GLU A 116 -10.52 12.60 0.47
C GLU A 116 -10.09 11.19 0.89
N MET A 117 -10.39 10.19 0.04
CA MET A 117 -9.96 8.81 0.29
C MET A 117 -8.44 8.67 0.24
N PRO A 118 -7.77 8.29 1.35
CA PRO A 118 -6.35 8.08 1.34
C PRO A 118 -5.94 6.81 0.58
N VAL A 119 -4.73 6.86 0.05
CA VAL A 119 -4.04 5.68 -0.52
C VAL A 119 -3.30 4.99 0.60
N VAL A 120 -3.56 3.70 0.75
CA VAL A 120 -2.96 2.85 1.78
C VAL A 120 -2.36 1.60 1.17
N GLU A 121 -1.39 1.02 1.87
CA GLU A 121 -0.87 -0.30 1.58
C GLU A 121 -1.32 -1.27 2.67
N VAL A 122 -1.96 -2.37 2.25
CA VAL A 122 -2.30 -3.47 3.15
C VAL A 122 -1.07 -4.36 3.30
N ARG A 123 -0.60 -4.49 4.54
CA ARG A 123 0.47 -5.42 4.93
C ARG A 123 -0.06 -6.45 5.93
N ASN A 124 0.78 -7.45 6.23
CA ASN A 124 0.48 -8.52 7.19
C ASN A 124 -0.03 -8.03 8.56
N HIS A 125 0.34 -6.82 8.98
CA HIS A 125 0.06 -6.31 10.33
C HIS A 125 -0.65 -4.94 10.31
N GLY A 126 -1.50 -4.72 9.31
CA GLY A 126 -2.37 -3.55 9.22
C GLY A 126 -2.14 -2.71 7.97
N LEU A 127 -2.70 -1.52 7.99
CA LEU A 127 -2.65 -0.54 6.92
C LEU A 127 -1.53 0.46 7.16
N TRP A 128 -0.78 0.70 6.10
CA TRP A 128 0.22 1.74 6.03
C TRP A 128 -0.33 2.88 5.19
N LEU A 129 -0.41 4.08 5.77
CA LEU A 129 -0.86 5.25 5.06
C LEU A 129 0.24 5.73 4.11
N MET A 130 -0.03 5.67 2.81
CA MET A 130 0.93 6.02 1.77
C MET A 130 0.79 7.47 1.33
N ALA A 131 -0.44 7.98 1.25
CA ALA A 131 -0.74 9.38 0.96
C ALA A 131 -2.15 9.73 1.45
N LYS A 132 -2.41 11.01 1.70
CA LYS A 132 -3.73 11.48 2.15
C LYS A 132 -4.80 11.39 1.07
N ASN A 133 -4.39 11.39 -0.20
CA ASN A 133 -5.26 11.24 -1.36
C ASN A 133 -4.48 10.74 -2.58
N VAL A 134 -5.23 10.48 -3.65
CA VAL A 134 -4.70 10.00 -4.94
C VAL A 134 -3.73 10.99 -5.57
N ASN A 135 -4.08 12.28 -5.58
CA ASN A 135 -3.27 13.34 -6.19
C ASN A 135 -1.87 13.43 -5.54
N GLN A 136 -1.82 13.42 -4.21
CA GLN A 136 -0.57 13.44 -3.45
C GLN A 136 0.26 12.18 -3.69
N TYR A 137 -0.38 11.01 -3.86
CA TYR A 137 0.32 9.77 -4.20
C TYR A 137 0.93 9.82 -5.59
N ILE A 138 0.15 10.24 -6.61
CA ILE A 138 0.64 10.38 -8.00
C ILE A 138 1.81 11.36 -8.05
N HIS A 139 1.69 12.54 -7.44
CA HIS A 139 2.78 13.53 -7.41
C HIS A 139 4.04 12.94 -6.78
N ARG A 140 3.94 12.23 -5.65
CA ARG A 140 5.09 11.56 -5.05
C ARG A 140 5.74 10.54 -5.99
N MET A 141 4.95 9.71 -6.66
CA MET A 141 5.45 8.72 -7.60
C MET A 141 6.18 9.37 -8.79
N LEU A 142 5.67 10.49 -9.30
CA LEU A 142 6.33 11.29 -10.34
C LEU A 142 7.64 11.93 -9.85
N VAL A 143 7.73 12.35 -8.59
CA VAL A 143 9.01 12.85 -8.06
C VAL A 143 10.03 11.71 -7.99
N GLU A 144 9.64 10.59 -7.38
CA GLU A 144 10.54 9.45 -7.15
C GLU A 144 11.07 8.83 -8.46
N ALA A 145 10.20 8.71 -9.48
CA ALA A 145 10.61 8.13 -10.75
C ALA A 145 11.52 9.06 -11.57
N ASP A 146 11.35 10.39 -11.49
CA ASP A 146 12.26 11.36 -12.12
C ASP A 146 13.67 11.24 -11.54
N ILE A 147 13.77 11.10 -10.22
CA ILE A 147 15.04 10.91 -9.51
C ILE A 147 15.70 9.58 -9.88
N SER A 148 14.90 8.52 -10.02
CA SER A 148 15.43 7.19 -10.33
C SER A 148 16.00 7.09 -11.76
N GLY A 149 15.64 8.01 -12.65
CA GLY A 149 16.00 7.97 -14.07
C GLY A 149 15.27 6.90 -14.87
N TYR A 150 14.38 6.12 -14.24
CA TYR A 150 13.51 5.13 -14.86
C TYR A 150 12.05 5.51 -14.59
N GLY A 151 11.27 5.74 -15.64
CA GLY A 151 9.88 6.16 -15.42
C GLY A 151 9.13 6.74 -16.62
N ASP A 152 9.66 6.70 -17.83
CA ASP A 152 8.91 7.24 -18.99
C ASP A 152 7.55 6.52 -19.18
N ASP A 153 7.48 5.23 -18.82
CA ASP A 153 6.23 4.46 -18.76
C ASP A 153 5.25 5.01 -17.72
N VAL A 154 5.75 5.47 -16.57
CA VAL A 154 4.93 6.07 -15.50
C VAL A 154 4.32 7.40 -15.97
N TRP A 155 5.04 8.21 -16.76
CA TRP A 155 4.58 9.54 -17.19
C TRP A 155 3.51 9.35 -18.25
N SER A 156 3.80 8.46 -19.20
CA SER A 156 2.86 8.05 -20.24
C SER A 156 1.57 7.48 -19.64
N ALA A 157 1.66 6.76 -18.51
CA ALA A 157 0.52 6.16 -17.85
C ALA A 157 -0.38 7.15 -17.11
N VAL A 158 0.18 8.19 -16.48
CA VAL A 158 -0.60 9.25 -15.83
C VAL A 158 -1.33 10.11 -16.88
N GLY A 159 -0.71 10.27 -18.05
CA GLY A 159 -1.23 11.08 -19.16
C GLY A 159 -1.15 12.58 -18.88
N ASP A 160 -1.99 13.35 -19.56
CA ASP A 160 -2.00 14.83 -19.49
C ASP A 160 -2.18 15.38 -18.07
N ALA A 161 -2.85 14.62 -17.18
CA ALA A 161 -2.98 14.99 -15.77
C ALA A 161 -1.64 15.06 -15.03
N GLY A 162 -0.60 14.38 -15.53
CA GLY A 162 0.73 14.34 -14.92
C GLY A 162 1.42 15.71 -14.90
N GLU A 163 1.21 16.52 -15.94
CA GLU A 163 1.80 17.87 -16.04
C GLU A 163 1.27 18.81 -14.95
N ASN A 164 0.04 18.58 -14.47
CA ASN A 164 -0.53 19.35 -13.36
C ASN A 164 0.08 18.99 -12.00
N PHE A 165 0.66 17.80 -11.88
CA PHE A 165 1.24 17.32 -10.62
C PHE A 165 2.71 17.66 -10.50
N TYR A 166 3.51 17.42 -11.54
CA TYR A 166 4.96 17.54 -11.46
C TYR A 166 5.60 17.78 -12.82
N THR A 167 6.52 18.75 -12.88
CA THR A 167 7.35 19.00 -14.06
C THR A 167 8.65 18.22 -13.95
N LYS A 168 8.98 17.42 -14.98
CA LYS A 168 10.23 16.63 -15.02
C LYS A 168 11.45 17.55 -14.83
N GLY A 169 12.31 17.22 -13.88
CA GLY A 169 13.46 18.05 -13.50
C GLY A 169 13.21 19.06 -12.37
N ASP A 170 11.97 19.29 -11.93
CA ASP A 170 11.66 20.31 -10.90
C ASP A 170 12.38 20.03 -9.57
N PHE A 171 12.56 18.77 -9.17
CA PHE A 171 13.36 18.43 -8.00
C PHE A 171 14.79 18.97 -8.11
N LYS A 172 15.44 18.76 -9.25
CA LYS A 172 16.82 19.23 -9.49
C LYS A 172 16.89 20.76 -9.54
N GLU A 173 15.91 21.40 -10.15
CA GLU A 173 15.80 22.87 -10.21
C GLU A 173 15.51 23.51 -8.86
N SER A 174 14.77 22.81 -7.97
CA SER A 174 14.41 23.30 -6.65
C SER A 174 15.59 23.49 -5.69
N GLN A 175 16.76 22.89 -6.00
CA GLN A 175 17.98 22.89 -5.18
C GLN A 175 17.75 22.44 -3.74
N MET A 176 16.73 21.61 -3.50
CA MET A 176 16.45 21.07 -2.17
C MET A 176 17.50 20.05 -1.75
N ALA A 177 17.77 20.00 -0.44
CA ALA A 177 18.86 19.19 0.11
C ALA A 177 18.70 17.69 -0.17
N ASP A 178 17.45 17.20 -0.14
CA ASP A 178 17.11 15.81 -0.33
C ASP A 178 15.65 15.66 -0.79
N VAL A 179 15.32 14.47 -1.28
CA VAL A 179 13.98 14.11 -1.78
C VAL A 179 12.93 14.24 -0.69
N ASP A 180 13.25 13.85 0.54
CA ASP A 180 12.33 13.91 1.67
C ASP A 180 11.97 15.37 2.01
N ALA A 181 12.93 16.30 1.92
CA ALA A 181 12.71 17.73 2.07
C ALA A 181 11.82 18.30 0.95
N TYR A 182 12.01 17.81 -0.28
CA TYR A 182 11.14 18.17 -1.39
C TYR A 182 9.71 17.69 -1.18
N LEU A 183 9.52 16.40 -0.89
CA LEU A 183 8.21 15.82 -0.66
C LEU A 183 7.45 16.58 0.43
N LEU A 184 8.06 16.82 1.60
CA LEU A 184 7.40 17.50 2.71
C LEU A 184 7.03 18.96 2.41
N LYS A 185 7.80 19.65 1.56
CA LYS A 185 7.61 21.09 1.28
C LYS A 185 6.77 21.37 0.03
N LYS A 186 6.85 20.52 -1.00
CA LYS A 186 6.22 20.74 -2.30
C LYS A 186 5.02 19.84 -2.56
N VAL A 187 5.01 18.64 -1.97
CA VAL A 187 3.98 17.63 -2.25
C VAL A 187 3.00 17.51 -1.09
N GLY A 188 3.50 17.25 0.11
CA GLY A 188 2.70 17.15 1.32
C GLY A 188 3.33 16.25 2.38
N LEU A 189 2.60 16.02 3.47
CA LEU A 189 3.08 15.20 4.58
C LEU A 189 2.88 13.72 4.28
N PHE A 190 3.93 12.93 4.50
CA PHE A 190 3.94 11.48 4.35
C PHE A 190 4.43 10.81 5.64
N PRO A 191 3.70 9.82 6.16
CA PRO A 191 4.07 9.07 7.35
C PRO A 191 5.51 8.54 7.32
N ASP A 192 5.86 7.80 6.27
CA ASP A 192 7.16 7.17 6.12
C ASP A 192 8.32 8.18 5.96
N VAL A 193 8.08 9.32 5.30
CA VAL A 193 9.06 10.40 5.18
C VAL A 193 9.38 11.00 6.56
N ILE A 194 8.35 11.27 7.37
CA ILE A 194 8.53 11.81 8.72
C ILE A 194 9.27 10.79 9.61
N GLU A 195 8.93 9.51 9.50
CA GLU A 195 9.61 8.42 10.21
C GLU A 195 11.09 8.29 9.80
N ARG A 196 11.39 8.39 8.51
CA ARG A 196 12.77 8.39 7.99
C ARG A 196 13.58 9.57 8.53
N LYS A 197 13.05 10.80 8.45
CA LYS A 197 13.76 11.99 8.97
C LYS A 197 14.00 11.89 10.46
N THR A 198 13.01 11.43 11.23
CA THR A 198 13.18 11.19 12.67
C THR A 198 14.27 10.17 12.96
N SER A 199 14.28 9.05 12.22
CA SER A 199 15.31 8.01 12.37
C SER A 199 16.71 8.52 12.04
N LEU A 200 16.84 9.33 10.99
CA LEU A 200 18.11 9.96 10.62
C LEU A 200 18.64 10.91 11.70
N HIS A 201 17.77 11.67 12.37
CA HIS A 201 18.17 12.49 13.52
C HIS A 201 18.67 11.64 14.69
N LEU A 202 18.00 10.51 14.98
CA LEU A 202 18.45 9.57 16.01
C LEU A 202 19.82 8.97 15.68
N GLU A 203 20.04 8.54 14.44
CA GLU A 203 21.31 7.97 13.96
C GLU A 203 22.46 8.97 14.06
N LYS A 204 22.20 10.26 13.86
CA LYS A 204 23.18 11.35 14.03
C LYS A 204 23.41 11.74 15.50
N GLY A 205 22.69 11.15 16.44
CA GLY A 205 22.72 11.53 17.86
C GLY A 205 22.01 12.84 18.17
N ASP A 206 21.29 13.42 17.19
CA ASP A 206 20.50 14.64 17.38
C ASP A 206 19.13 14.30 17.97
N HIS A 207 19.12 13.99 19.26
CA HIS A 207 17.92 13.58 19.98
C HIS A 207 16.87 14.69 20.07
N VAL A 208 17.28 15.96 20.08
CA VAL A 208 16.34 17.10 20.15
C VAL A 208 15.53 17.18 18.86
N SER A 209 16.18 17.16 17.70
CA SER A 209 15.45 17.18 16.42
C SER A 209 14.62 15.91 16.21
N ALA A 210 15.11 14.76 16.67
CA ALA A 210 14.33 13.51 16.63
C ALA A 210 13.04 13.62 17.45
N LEU A 211 13.12 14.16 18.67
CA LEU A 211 11.95 14.38 19.53
C LEU A 211 10.97 15.39 18.94
N ILE A 212 11.46 16.52 18.42
CA ILE A 212 10.62 17.53 17.78
C ILE A 212 9.88 16.95 16.56
N THR A 213 10.59 16.18 15.73
CA THR A 213 10.01 15.57 14.53
C THR A 213 9.02 14.46 14.88
N GLY A 214 9.34 13.64 15.90
CA GLY A 214 8.43 12.62 16.43
C GLY A 214 7.16 13.22 17.01
N GLU A 215 7.26 14.29 17.80
CA GLU A 215 6.10 15.02 18.33
C GLU A 215 5.27 15.67 17.21
N PHE A 216 5.94 16.31 16.24
CA PHE A 216 5.28 16.86 15.06
C PHE A 216 4.44 15.81 14.34
N TYR A 217 4.93 14.58 14.21
CA TYR A 217 4.20 13.48 13.59
C TYR A 217 2.87 13.16 14.30
N THR A 218 2.82 13.28 15.64
CA THR A 218 1.63 12.97 16.45
C THR A 218 0.52 14.03 16.41
N ARG A 219 0.76 15.16 15.74
CA ARG A 219 -0.26 16.20 15.55
C ARG A 219 -1.37 15.69 14.62
N ASP A 220 -2.38 16.53 14.40
CA ASP A 220 -3.56 16.19 13.60
C ASP A 220 -3.30 16.20 12.08
N HIS A 221 -2.16 15.64 11.66
CA HIS A 221 -1.78 15.51 10.26
C HIS A 221 -2.41 14.28 9.62
N PHE A 222 -2.63 13.22 10.40
CA PHE A 222 -3.14 11.92 9.93
C PHE A 222 -4.29 11.46 10.85
N PRO A 223 -5.46 12.12 10.77
CA PRO A 223 -6.54 11.91 11.73
C PRO A 223 -6.97 10.44 11.78
N GLY A 224 -7.10 9.92 12.99
CA GLY A 224 -7.55 8.55 13.25
C GLY A 224 -6.48 7.46 13.08
N PHE A 225 -5.29 7.76 12.55
CA PHE A 225 -4.20 6.78 12.48
C PHE A 225 -3.43 6.72 13.81
N GLY A 226 -3.20 5.51 14.32
CA GLY A 226 -2.43 5.29 15.54
C GLY A 226 -0.91 5.18 15.33
N ARG A 227 -0.46 4.89 14.09
CA ARG A 227 0.98 4.78 13.76
C ARG A 227 1.83 5.97 14.22
N PRO A 228 1.40 7.25 14.08
CA PRO A 228 2.21 8.38 14.53
C PRO A 228 2.56 8.32 16.01
N PHE A 229 1.57 8.03 16.86
CA PHE A 229 1.76 7.88 18.30
C PHE A 229 2.66 6.70 18.65
N MET A 230 2.59 5.62 17.88
CA MET A 230 3.44 4.45 18.11
C MET A 230 4.88 4.66 17.75
N PHE A 231 5.11 5.25 16.59
CA PHE A 231 6.44 5.59 16.20
C PHE A 231 7.05 6.59 17.20
N ASN A 232 6.28 7.58 17.66
CA ASN A 232 6.74 8.51 18.69
C ASN A 232 7.04 7.83 20.03
N SER A 233 6.23 6.85 20.45
CA SER A 233 6.53 6.00 21.62
C SER A 233 7.88 5.28 21.47
N GLU A 234 8.16 4.71 20.30
CA GLU A 234 9.44 4.05 20.02
C GLU A 234 10.62 5.04 20.08
N VAL A 235 10.46 6.24 19.53
CA VAL A 235 11.46 7.33 19.57
C VAL A 235 11.74 7.75 21.02
N LEU A 236 10.70 8.04 21.79
CA LEU A 236 10.78 8.41 23.21
C LEU A 236 11.51 7.33 24.04
N ARG A 237 11.18 6.06 23.78
CA ARG A 237 11.85 4.93 24.44
C ARG A 237 13.34 4.86 24.10
N ARG A 238 13.72 5.05 22.83
CA ARG A 238 15.12 5.03 22.39
C ARG A 238 15.97 6.11 23.06
N VAL A 239 15.38 7.27 23.39
CA VAL A 239 16.07 8.36 24.10
C VAL A 239 15.90 8.30 25.62
N GLY A 240 15.38 7.20 26.17
CA GLY A 240 15.26 6.96 27.62
C GLY A 240 14.05 7.60 28.30
N ARG A 241 13.13 8.24 27.57
CA ARG A 241 11.91 8.89 28.10
C ARG A 241 10.76 7.87 28.25
N THR A 242 10.95 6.88 29.12
CA THR A 242 10.08 5.70 29.23
C THR A 242 8.64 6.02 29.64
N THR A 243 8.41 6.92 30.59
CA THR A 243 7.04 7.29 31.03
C THR A 243 6.24 7.91 29.89
N GLU A 244 6.83 8.84 29.16
CA GLU A 244 6.20 9.49 28.01
C GLU A 244 5.98 8.52 26.85
N ALA A 245 6.93 7.59 26.64
CA ALA A 245 6.75 6.52 25.68
C ALA A 245 5.50 5.68 25.99
N LYS A 246 5.26 5.34 27.27
CA LYS A 246 4.06 4.62 27.69
C LYS A 246 2.79 5.42 27.44
N ASP A 247 2.80 6.72 27.72
CA ASP A 247 1.64 7.58 27.48
C ASP A 247 1.33 7.69 25.98
N SER A 248 2.35 7.85 25.15
CA SER A 248 2.19 7.89 23.69
C SER A 248 1.64 6.55 23.14
N ALA A 249 2.13 5.41 23.65
CA ALA A 249 1.59 4.09 23.30
C ALA A 249 0.12 3.93 23.72
N ARG A 250 -0.26 4.41 24.92
CA ARG A 250 -1.66 4.39 25.37
C ARG A 250 -2.58 5.20 24.46
N VAL A 251 -2.10 6.35 23.94
CA VAL A 251 -2.87 7.14 22.97
C VAL A 251 -3.05 6.36 21.68
N ALA A 252 -1.99 5.73 21.16
CA ALA A 252 -2.09 4.91 19.96
C ALA A 252 -3.11 3.78 20.07
N LEU A 253 -3.18 3.12 21.23
CA LEU A 253 -4.11 2.01 21.48
C LEU A 253 -5.59 2.43 21.51
N LYS A 254 -5.86 3.75 21.58
CA LYS A 254 -7.22 4.29 21.41
C LYS A 254 -7.63 4.42 19.94
N SER A 255 -6.68 4.36 19.01
CA SER A 255 -6.94 4.36 17.57
C SER A 255 -7.28 2.94 17.07
N PRO A 256 -7.92 2.79 15.90
CA PRO A 256 -8.20 1.48 15.34
C PRO A 256 -6.91 0.69 15.11
N TRP A 257 -6.85 -0.55 15.63
CA TRP A 257 -5.59 -1.30 15.71
C TRP A 257 -4.97 -1.66 14.36
N TRP A 258 -5.76 -1.65 13.29
CA TRP A 258 -5.26 -1.85 11.94
C TRP A 258 -4.53 -0.62 11.38
N THR A 259 -4.50 0.53 12.06
CA THR A 259 -3.73 1.73 11.64
C THR A 259 -2.37 1.87 12.29
N LEU A 260 -2.01 0.88 13.08
CA LEU A 260 -0.88 0.92 13.98
C LEU A 260 0.46 0.59 13.30
N GLY A 261 0.41 -0.18 12.21
CA GLY A 261 1.57 -0.47 11.37
C GLY A 261 2.63 -1.38 12.00
N CYS A 262 2.35 -2.08 13.10
CA CYS A 262 3.31 -3.06 13.64
C CYS A 262 2.63 -4.28 14.31
N ARG A 263 3.45 -5.28 14.63
CA ARG A 263 2.99 -6.57 15.15
C ARG A 263 2.45 -6.49 16.57
N TYR A 264 1.58 -7.44 16.93
CA TYR A 264 0.96 -7.45 18.26
C TYR A 264 1.99 -7.53 19.41
N GLU A 265 3.07 -8.27 19.20
CA GLU A 265 4.07 -8.49 20.25
C GLU A 265 4.84 -7.21 20.59
N VAL A 266 4.95 -6.27 19.64
CA VAL A 266 5.64 -4.99 19.84
C VAL A 266 4.90 -4.12 20.87
N TRP A 267 3.56 -4.22 20.96
CA TRP A 267 2.75 -3.51 21.96
C TRP A 267 2.98 -4.03 23.38
N SER A 268 3.09 -5.36 23.52
CA SER A 268 3.17 -6.01 24.83
C SER A 268 4.41 -5.58 25.62
N LEU A 269 5.45 -5.15 24.92
CA LEU A 269 6.70 -4.65 25.51
C LEU A 269 6.62 -3.16 25.94
N LEU A 270 5.54 -2.46 25.60
CA LEU A 270 5.34 -1.03 25.88
C LEU A 270 4.35 -0.76 27.03
N LEU A 271 3.61 -1.78 27.49
CA LEU A 271 2.74 -1.72 28.68
C LEU A 271 3.54 -2.15 29.92
#